data_AF-A0AB34JM72-F1
#
_entry.id   AF-A0AB34JM72-F1
#
_cell.length_a   1.000
_cell.length_b   1.000
_cell.length_c   1.000
_cell.angle_alpha   90.00
_cell.angle_beta   90.00
_cell.angle_gamma   90.00
#
_symmetry.space_group_name_H-M   'P 1'
#
loop_
_entity.id
_entity.type
_entity.pdbx_description
1 polymer ?
#
loop_
_entity_poly.entity_id
_entity_poly.type
_entity_poly.pdbx_seq_one_letter_code
_entity_poly.pdbx_strand_id
1 'polypeptide(L)'
;MKRDDSLADSSRATLLSAPQASSGPPHSLAAACLTSLLVGLTKIFLGGFGWQAAAFASHSPSGSAAYAVATGLGDAVGTFVGNAILARLSPPRTWAAWRSVVRSGCIVASGSLLSGTAWQPLVLWLSSGGIPFTLGALLTGVACGAAFFVGINVAEIGSSAVDRGQWRRARSDVVKDLSLSVAVAGAATAFVGTDTSWHGNWLQQLVGERIGASVWLDCFKAGCSTLLGYSVLQLMLLAIVPSKYMWSTIDAPQLDIRNSCNRSSLNTAGRPSRALAPTWSMARGSQLRELEQFDPQTGERRCAITV
;
A
#
# COMPACT_ATOMS: atom_id res chain seq x y z
N MET A 1 -31.18 26.03 -48.00
CA MET A 1 -30.18 25.89 -46.92
C MET A 1 -30.59 24.66 -46.09
N LYS A 2 -30.06 23.48 -46.45
CA LYS A 2 -30.39 22.19 -45.83
C LYS A 2 -29.57 22.05 -44.55
N ARG A 3 -30.21 21.78 -43.42
CA ARG A 3 -29.55 21.32 -42.19
C ARG A 3 -29.51 19.80 -42.25
N ASP A 4 -28.32 19.23 -42.09
CA ASP A 4 -28.08 17.81 -42.04
C ASP A 4 -28.40 17.29 -40.62
N ASP A 5 -29.50 16.55 -40.52
CA ASP A 5 -29.86 15.74 -39.36
C ASP A 5 -29.08 14.42 -39.41
N SER A 6 -27.86 14.39 -38.86
CA SER A 6 -27.01 13.19 -38.80
C SER A 6 -26.21 13.10 -37.48
N LEU A 7 -26.88 13.30 -36.35
CA LEU A 7 -26.28 13.15 -35.00
C LEU A 7 -27.11 12.28 -34.04
N ALA A 8 -27.94 11.39 -34.57
CA ALA A 8 -28.62 10.36 -33.79
C ALA A 8 -28.26 8.99 -34.37
N ASP A 9 -27.26 8.31 -33.78
CA ASP A 9 -27.28 6.85 -33.55
C ASP A 9 -25.95 6.20 -33.12
N SER A 10 -24.86 6.95 -32.94
CA SER A 10 -23.59 6.36 -32.47
C SER A 10 -23.40 6.38 -30.94
N SER A 11 -24.49 6.28 -30.16
CA SER A 11 -24.44 6.42 -28.69
C SER A 11 -25.17 5.34 -27.89
N ARG A 12 -25.60 4.24 -28.53
CA ARG A 12 -26.41 3.21 -27.84
C ARG A 12 -25.92 1.77 -27.87
N ALA A 13 -24.70 1.50 -28.37
CA ALA A 13 -24.17 0.13 -28.40
C ALA A 13 -22.78 -0.05 -27.77
N THR A 14 -22.35 0.83 -26.85
CA THR A 14 -21.34 0.42 -25.86
C THR A 14 -22.05 -0.32 -24.74
N LEU A 15 -22.44 -1.55 -25.08
CA LEU A 15 -22.87 -2.57 -24.14
C LEU A 15 -21.94 -2.56 -22.94
N LEU A 16 -22.56 -2.40 -21.78
CA LEU A 16 -22.03 -2.74 -20.47
C LEU A 16 -21.59 -4.21 -20.49
N SER A 17 -20.41 -4.47 -21.04
CA SER A 17 -19.66 -5.68 -20.75
C SER A 17 -19.40 -5.61 -19.26
N ALA A 18 -20.25 -6.29 -18.47
CA ALA A 18 -19.98 -6.53 -17.06
C ALA A 18 -18.52 -6.97 -16.96
N PRO A 19 -17.71 -6.39 -16.06
CA PRO A 19 -16.31 -6.74 -15.94
C PRO A 19 -16.24 -8.26 -15.77
N GLN A 20 -15.72 -8.95 -16.79
CA GLN A 20 -15.51 -10.38 -16.70
C GLN A 20 -14.54 -10.57 -15.54
N ALA A 21 -15.07 -11.10 -14.43
CA ALA A 21 -14.26 -11.50 -13.30
C ALA A 21 -13.27 -12.52 -13.85
N SER A 22 -12.03 -12.09 -14.03
CA SER A 22 -10.97 -12.98 -14.45
C SER A 22 -10.91 -14.09 -13.40
N SER A 23 -11.20 -15.31 -13.82
CA SER A 23 -11.14 -16.52 -13.00
C SER A 23 -9.69 -16.88 -12.73
N GLY A 24 -8.96 -15.98 -12.08
CA GLY A 24 -7.65 -16.27 -11.52
C GLY A 24 -7.79 -17.41 -10.51
N PRO A 25 -6.73 -18.22 -10.34
CA PRO A 25 -6.75 -19.28 -9.34
C PRO A 25 -7.10 -18.67 -7.98
N PRO A 26 -7.90 -19.38 -7.14
CA PRO A 26 -8.28 -18.89 -5.82
C PRO A 26 -7.01 -18.49 -5.08
N HIS A 27 -6.91 -17.21 -4.69
CA HIS A 27 -5.82 -16.73 -3.85
C HIS A 27 -5.80 -17.60 -2.60
N SER A 28 -4.74 -18.37 -2.39
CA SER A 28 -4.64 -19.25 -1.23
C SER A 28 -4.62 -18.39 0.03
N LEU A 29 -5.36 -18.83 1.06
CA LEU A 29 -5.34 -18.16 2.38
C LEU A 29 -3.91 -17.99 2.89
N ALA A 30 -3.04 -18.97 2.63
CA ALA A 30 -1.62 -18.93 2.96
C ALA A 30 -0.89 -17.73 2.33
N ALA A 31 -1.15 -17.43 1.04
CA ALA A 31 -0.56 -16.27 0.39
C ALA A 31 -1.05 -14.96 1.01
N ALA A 32 -2.36 -14.85 1.31
CA ALA A 32 -2.93 -13.67 1.95
C ALA A 32 -2.36 -13.45 3.37
N CYS A 33 -2.20 -14.52 4.15
CA CYS A 33 -1.56 -14.49 5.46
C CYS A 33 -0.09 -14.05 5.37
N LEU A 34 0.67 -14.62 4.42
CA LEU A 34 2.07 -14.27 4.22
C LEU A 34 2.23 -12.80 3.81
N THR A 35 1.44 -12.30 2.86
CA THR A 35 1.49 -10.89 2.47
C THR A 35 1.11 -9.97 3.62
N SER A 36 0.09 -10.34 4.40
CA SER A 36 -0.32 -9.60 5.60
C SER A 36 0.81 -9.55 6.64
N LEU A 37 1.50 -10.68 6.88
CA LEU A 37 2.64 -10.73 7.79
C LEU A 37 3.80 -9.85 7.30
N LEU A 38 4.13 -9.90 6.01
CA LEU A 38 5.17 -9.05 5.43
C LEU A 38 4.85 -7.57 5.53
N VAL A 39 3.59 -7.17 5.30
CA VAL A 39 3.10 -5.81 5.53
C VAL A 39 3.26 -5.42 6.99
N GLY A 40 2.83 -6.28 7.91
CA GLY A 40 2.96 -6.05 9.35
C GLY A 40 4.41 -5.81 9.75
N LEU A 41 5.31 -6.71 9.36
CA LEU A 41 6.73 -6.65 9.72
C LEU A 41 7.47 -5.46 9.09
N THR A 42 7.16 -5.13 7.83
CA THR A 42 7.90 -4.08 7.13
C THR A 42 7.33 -2.71 7.39
N LYS A 43 6.00 -2.53 7.33
CA LYS A 43 5.35 -1.21 7.43
C LYS A 43 4.92 -0.90 8.86
N ILE A 44 4.10 -1.77 9.46
CA ILE A 44 3.43 -1.48 10.74
C ILE A 44 4.42 -1.47 11.90
N PHE A 45 5.32 -2.47 11.94
CA PHE A 45 6.38 -2.53 12.95
C PHE A 45 7.30 -1.31 12.85
N LEU A 46 7.76 -0.95 11.63
CA LEU A 46 8.63 0.21 11.45
C LEU A 46 7.91 1.54 11.70
N GLY A 47 6.60 1.62 11.44
CA GLY A 47 5.77 2.76 11.84
C GLY A 47 5.77 2.96 13.36
N GLY A 48 5.44 1.91 14.13
CA GLY A 48 5.48 1.96 15.60
C GLY A 48 6.88 2.25 16.16
N PHE A 49 7.91 1.64 15.58
CA PHE A 49 9.30 1.93 15.93
C PHE A 49 9.67 3.39 15.67
N GLY A 50 9.32 3.90 14.48
CA GLY A 50 9.60 5.27 14.05
C GLY A 50 8.87 6.30 14.90
N TRP A 51 7.63 6.03 15.27
CA TRP A 51 6.84 6.85 16.19
C TRP A 51 7.58 7.04 17.51
N GLN A 52 8.02 5.94 18.13
CA GLN A 52 8.71 5.98 19.42
C GLN A 52 10.11 6.61 19.31
N ALA A 53 10.84 6.33 18.24
CA ALA A 53 12.14 6.95 18.00
C ALA A 53 12.01 8.49 17.89
N ALA A 54 10.98 8.96 17.20
CA ALA A 54 10.70 10.39 17.07
C ALA A 54 10.20 11.02 18.38
N ALA A 55 9.45 10.28 19.20
CA ALA A 55 9.07 10.72 20.56
C ALA A 55 10.32 11.09 21.37
N PHE A 56 11.30 10.18 21.44
CA PHE A 56 12.55 10.41 22.16
C PHE A 56 13.38 11.55 21.56
N ALA A 57 13.48 11.61 20.22
CA ALA A 57 14.24 12.65 19.54
C ALA A 57 13.63 14.06 19.64
N SER A 58 12.32 14.15 19.89
CA SER A 58 11.62 15.45 19.94
C SER A 58 12.02 16.32 21.13
N HIS A 59 12.50 15.70 22.22
CA HIS A 59 12.73 16.34 23.52
C HIS A 59 11.56 17.23 24.02
N SER A 60 10.36 16.99 23.49
CA SER A 60 9.18 17.80 23.74
C SER A 60 8.28 17.12 24.77
N PRO A 61 7.54 17.87 25.60
CA PRO A 61 6.57 17.28 26.52
C PRO A 61 5.52 16.45 25.75
N SER A 62 5.12 15.29 26.27
CA SER A 62 4.17 14.38 25.60
C SER A 62 2.80 15.03 25.34
N GLY A 63 2.37 16.00 26.15
CA GLY A 63 1.14 16.77 25.92
C GLY A 63 1.24 17.90 24.89
N SER A 64 2.41 18.11 24.26
CA SER A 64 2.62 19.23 23.34
C SER A 64 2.25 18.88 21.89
N ALA A 65 1.84 19.90 21.13
CA ALA A 65 1.62 19.75 19.69
C ALA A 65 2.91 19.36 18.94
N ALA A 66 4.07 19.84 19.40
CA ALA A 66 5.37 19.48 18.82
C ALA A 66 5.66 17.98 18.95
N TYR A 67 5.37 17.38 20.11
CA TYR A 67 5.50 15.93 20.33
C TYR A 67 4.55 15.15 19.42
N ALA A 68 3.29 15.57 19.32
CA ALA A 68 2.30 14.92 18.44
C ALA A 68 2.75 14.95 16.97
N VAL A 69 3.21 16.09 16.47
CA VAL A 69 3.72 16.21 15.09
C VAL A 69 4.98 15.38 14.89
N ALA A 70 5.94 15.42 15.82
CA ALA A 70 7.18 14.66 15.71
C ALA A 70 6.92 13.16 15.62
N THR A 71 6.07 12.63 16.48
CA THR A 71 5.71 11.21 16.50
C THR A 71 4.94 10.78 15.25
N GLY A 72 4.00 11.60 14.77
CA GLY A 72 3.35 11.38 13.48
C GLY A 72 4.34 11.34 12.30
N LEU A 73 5.31 12.24 12.27
CA LEU A 73 6.38 12.22 11.26
C LEU A 73 7.25 10.95 11.37
N GLY A 74 7.57 10.53 12.58
CA GLY A 74 8.29 9.28 12.84
C GLY A 74 7.56 8.05 12.28
N ASP A 75 6.26 7.95 12.54
CA ASP A 75 5.40 6.87 12.00
C ASP A 75 5.35 6.89 10.47
N ALA A 76 5.14 8.08 9.88
CA ALA A 76 5.12 8.26 8.43
C ALA A 76 6.43 7.83 7.76
N VAL A 77 7.58 8.24 8.32
CA VAL A 77 8.91 7.85 7.82
C VAL A 77 9.13 6.35 7.95
N GLY A 78 8.83 5.77 9.12
CA GLY A 78 8.95 4.33 9.35
C GLY A 78 8.11 3.51 8.37
N THR A 79 6.86 3.92 8.17
CA THR A 79 5.93 3.28 7.22
C THR A 79 6.41 3.40 5.77
N PHE A 80 6.92 4.58 5.36
CA PHE A 80 7.44 4.80 4.02
C PHE A 80 8.68 3.93 3.73
N VAL A 81 9.62 3.88 4.67
CA VAL A 81 10.82 3.03 4.59
C VAL A 81 10.42 1.55 4.53
N GLY A 82 9.46 1.14 5.35
CA GLY A 82 8.87 -0.19 5.32
C GLY A 82 8.30 -0.57 3.95
N ASN A 83 7.60 0.35 3.31
CA ASN A 83 7.08 0.15 1.96
C ASN A 83 8.21 -0.01 0.92
N ALA A 84 9.29 0.76 1.03
CA ALA A 84 10.46 0.60 0.17
C ALA A 84 11.16 -0.75 0.38
N ILE A 85 11.26 -1.24 1.63
CA ILE A 85 11.82 -2.56 1.95
C ILE A 85 10.96 -3.66 1.32
N LEU A 86 9.63 -3.63 1.54
CA LEU A 86 8.72 -4.61 0.96
C LEU A 86 8.82 -4.66 -0.57
N ALA A 87 8.97 -3.49 -1.19
CA ALA A 87 9.17 -3.37 -2.63
C ALA A 87 10.49 -3.98 -3.13
N ARG A 88 11.55 -3.99 -2.31
CA ARG A 88 12.86 -4.60 -2.63
C ARG A 88 12.86 -6.12 -2.48
N LEU A 89 12.02 -6.66 -1.60
CA LEU A 89 11.84 -8.10 -1.43
C LEU A 89 11.06 -8.74 -2.59
N SER A 90 10.48 -7.92 -3.46
CA SER A 90 9.81 -8.35 -4.70
C SER A 90 10.82 -8.43 -5.87
N PRO A 91 10.57 -9.27 -6.89
CA PRO A 91 11.44 -9.44 -8.06
C PRO A 91 11.80 -8.12 -8.78
N PRO A 92 12.90 -8.08 -9.55
CA PRO A 92 13.53 -6.85 -10.05
C PRO A 92 12.54 -5.95 -10.81
N ARG A 93 12.59 -4.67 -10.47
CA ARG A 93 11.62 -3.65 -10.89
C ARG A 93 12.23 -2.68 -11.88
N THR A 94 11.50 -2.38 -12.94
CA THR A 94 11.81 -1.27 -13.86
C THR A 94 11.65 0.08 -13.14
N TRP A 95 12.20 1.14 -13.71
CA TRP A 95 12.02 2.50 -13.18
C TRP A 95 10.55 2.91 -13.05
N ALA A 96 9.70 2.51 -14.00
CA ALA A 96 8.26 2.74 -13.93
C ALA A 96 7.61 2.09 -12.68
N ALA A 97 8.09 0.92 -12.27
CA ALA A 97 7.61 0.26 -11.06
C ALA A 97 8.05 0.99 -9.78
N TRP A 98 9.23 1.63 -9.76
CA TRP A 98 9.67 2.46 -8.63
C TRP A 98 8.79 3.69 -8.39
N ARG A 99 8.28 4.33 -9.44
CA ARG A 99 7.33 5.44 -9.30
C ARG A 99 6.05 5.00 -8.58
N SER A 100 5.55 3.82 -8.91
CA SER A 100 4.39 3.22 -8.22
C SER A 100 4.69 2.97 -6.74
N VAL A 101 5.86 2.40 -6.43
CA VAL A 101 6.30 2.16 -5.04
C VAL A 101 6.36 3.44 -4.23
N VAL A 102 6.99 4.50 -4.78
CA VAL A 102 7.09 5.80 -4.10
C VAL A 102 5.70 6.38 -3.86
N ARG A 103 4.82 6.35 -4.87
CA ARG A 103 3.45 6.85 -4.74
C ARG A 103 2.66 6.09 -3.68
N SER A 104 2.64 4.76 -3.72
CA SER A 104 1.95 3.94 -2.71
C SER A 104 2.58 4.16 -1.32
N GLY A 105 3.89 4.34 -1.26
CA GLY A 105 4.58 4.72 -0.03
C GLY A 105 4.08 6.04 0.54
N CYS A 106 3.97 7.09 -0.28
CA CYS A 106 3.47 8.39 0.15
C CYS A 106 2.00 8.35 0.60
N ILE A 107 1.15 7.57 -0.07
CA ILE A 107 -0.27 7.42 0.32
C ILE A 107 -0.36 6.82 1.72
N VAL A 108 0.27 5.67 1.94
CA VAL A 108 0.22 4.98 3.24
C VAL A 108 0.91 5.82 4.33
N ALA A 109 2.04 6.46 4.03
CA ALA A 109 2.73 7.34 4.96
C ALA A 109 1.88 8.57 5.36
N SER A 110 1.02 9.08 4.47
CA SER A 110 0.09 10.17 4.79
C SER A 110 -0.98 9.72 5.79
N GLY A 111 -1.49 8.49 5.64
CA GLY A 111 -2.35 7.85 6.65
C GLY A 111 -1.65 7.73 8.00
N SER A 112 -0.43 7.18 8.02
CA SER A 112 0.38 7.05 9.23
C SER A 112 0.70 8.38 9.90
N LEU A 113 0.98 9.43 9.12
CA LEU A 113 1.22 10.77 9.65
C LEU A 113 0.04 11.26 10.50
N LEU A 114 -1.18 11.21 9.94
CA LEU A 114 -2.37 11.69 10.64
C LEU A 114 -2.72 10.79 11.84
N SER A 115 -2.65 9.48 11.68
CA SER A 115 -2.89 8.51 12.74
C SER A 115 -1.92 8.66 13.91
N GLY A 116 -0.62 8.72 13.61
CA GLY A 116 0.44 8.89 14.60
C GLY A 116 0.39 10.24 15.32
N THR A 117 0.03 11.31 14.60
CA THR A 117 -0.18 12.65 15.21
C THR A 117 -1.37 12.66 16.15
N ALA A 118 -2.45 11.97 15.81
CA ALA A 118 -3.67 11.93 16.63
C ALA A 118 -3.50 11.10 17.92
N TRP A 119 -2.58 10.13 17.92
CA TRP A 119 -2.49 9.11 18.98
C TRP A 119 -2.22 9.69 20.37
N GLN A 120 -1.15 10.47 20.55
CA GLN A 120 -0.77 10.96 21.89
C GLN A 120 -1.82 11.89 22.51
N PRO A 121 -2.38 12.90 21.79
CA PRO A 121 -3.44 13.74 22.33
C PRO A 121 -4.69 12.93 22.74
N LEU A 122 -5.06 11.90 21.97
CA LEU A 122 -6.21 11.06 22.27
C LEU A 122 -6.00 10.22 23.54
N VAL A 123 -4.83 9.59 23.67
CA VAL A 123 -4.47 8.80 24.85
C VAL A 123 -4.52 9.67 26.10
N LEU A 124 -3.91 10.86 26.07
CA LEU A 124 -3.90 11.79 27.21
C LEU A 124 -5.30 12.30 27.55
N TRP A 125 -6.11 12.63 26.55
CA TRP A 125 -7.48 13.11 26.78
C TRP A 125 -8.36 12.03 27.41
N LEU A 126 -8.30 10.81 26.91
CA LEU A 126 -9.10 9.70 27.44
C LEU A 126 -8.61 9.23 28.82
N SER A 127 -7.29 9.17 29.05
CA SER A 127 -6.74 8.75 30.34
C SER A 127 -7.01 9.78 31.44
N SER A 128 -6.83 11.07 31.15
CA SER A 128 -7.15 12.16 32.08
C SER A 128 -8.65 12.29 32.35
N GLY A 129 -9.51 11.90 31.41
CA GLY A 129 -10.95 11.82 31.58
C GLY A 129 -11.43 10.65 32.46
N GLY A 130 -10.52 9.81 32.96
CA GLY A 130 -10.86 8.66 33.81
C GLY A 130 -11.53 7.51 33.06
N ILE A 131 -11.38 7.45 31.73
CA ILE A 131 -11.93 6.35 30.93
C ILE A 131 -11.15 5.06 31.27
N PRO A 132 -11.82 3.92 31.50
CA PRO A 132 -11.12 2.66 31.75
C PRO A 132 -10.24 2.24 30.58
N PHE A 133 -9.09 1.60 30.87
CA PHE A 133 -8.07 1.25 29.88
C PHE A 133 -8.62 0.58 28.61
N THR A 134 -9.41 -0.49 28.76
CA THR A 134 -9.93 -1.24 27.60
C THR A 134 -10.80 -0.37 26.68
N LEU A 135 -11.64 0.48 27.26
CA LEU A 135 -12.49 1.39 26.49
C LEU A 135 -11.65 2.51 25.85
N GLY A 136 -10.70 3.07 26.60
CA GLY A 136 -9.78 4.08 26.10
C GLY A 136 -8.93 3.59 24.93
N ALA A 137 -8.34 2.39 25.06
CA ALA A 137 -7.58 1.74 24.01
C ALA A 137 -8.41 1.53 22.73
N LEU A 138 -9.66 1.06 22.87
CA LEU A 138 -10.57 0.88 21.75
C LEU A 138 -10.92 2.21 21.07
N LEU A 139 -11.24 3.24 21.86
CA LEU A 139 -11.59 4.57 21.34
C LEU A 139 -10.40 5.22 20.61
N THR A 140 -9.19 5.14 21.19
CA THR A 140 -7.96 5.57 20.52
C THR A 140 -7.75 4.81 19.22
N GLY A 141 -7.92 3.49 19.23
CA GLY A 141 -7.82 2.65 18.04
C GLY A 141 -8.75 3.09 16.92
N VAL A 142 -10.04 3.25 17.20
CA VAL A 142 -11.05 3.69 16.22
C VAL A 142 -10.72 5.08 15.68
N ALA A 143 -10.36 6.04 16.54
CA ALA A 143 -10.04 7.40 16.13
C ALA A 143 -8.77 7.48 15.28
N CYS A 144 -7.70 6.75 15.65
CA CYS A 144 -6.48 6.64 14.85
C CYS A 144 -6.74 5.93 13.51
N GLY A 145 -7.55 4.86 13.49
CA GLY A 145 -7.98 4.20 12.26
C GLY A 145 -8.73 5.17 11.32
N ALA A 146 -9.64 5.97 11.85
CA ALA A 146 -10.35 7.00 11.09
C ALA A 146 -9.40 8.09 10.56
N ALA A 147 -8.47 8.57 11.39
CA ALA A 147 -7.45 9.54 10.97
C ALA A 147 -6.55 8.96 9.86
N PHE A 148 -6.17 7.69 9.96
CA PHE A 148 -5.44 6.96 8.92
C PHE A 148 -6.23 6.94 7.61
N PHE A 149 -7.51 6.57 7.67
CA PHE A 149 -8.39 6.53 6.49
C PHE A 149 -8.54 7.90 5.83
N VAL A 150 -8.67 8.97 6.61
CA VAL A 150 -8.68 10.33 6.06
C VAL A 150 -7.36 10.65 5.36
N GLY A 151 -6.23 10.31 5.97
CA GLY A 151 -4.90 10.58 5.42
C GLY A 151 -4.64 9.89 4.08
N ILE A 152 -5.01 8.62 3.94
CA ILE A 152 -4.90 7.91 2.66
C ILE A 152 -5.80 8.54 1.59
N ASN A 153 -7.07 8.84 1.91
CA ASN A 153 -8.00 9.45 0.94
C ASN A 153 -7.53 10.83 0.47
N VAL A 154 -7.01 11.66 1.38
CA VAL A 154 -6.44 12.97 1.01
C VAL A 154 -5.25 12.81 0.07
N ALA A 155 -4.35 11.87 0.35
CA ALA A 155 -3.20 11.60 -0.50
C ALA A 155 -3.60 11.02 -1.86
N GLU A 156 -4.60 10.14 -1.91
CA GLU A 156 -5.14 9.60 -3.16
C GLU A 156 -5.76 10.70 -4.03
N ILE A 157 -6.57 11.58 -3.44
CA ILE A 157 -7.16 12.75 -4.09
C ILE A 157 -6.06 13.66 -4.65
N GLY A 158 -5.05 13.98 -3.82
CA GLY A 158 -3.92 14.80 -4.23
C GLY A 158 -3.12 14.18 -5.38
N SER A 159 -2.86 12.87 -5.32
CA SER A 159 -2.14 12.15 -6.38
C SER A 159 -2.94 12.09 -7.69
N SER A 160 -4.26 11.97 -7.60
CA SER A 160 -5.14 11.89 -8.77
C SER A 160 -5.35 13.25 -9.45
N ALA A 161 -5.19 14.36 -8.72
CA ALA A 161 -5.19 15.71 -9.31
C ALA A 161 -4.00 15.92 -10.25
N VAL A 162 -2.87 15.26 -9.99
CA VAL A 162 -1.67 15.29 -10.85
C VAL A 162 -1.86 14.42 -12.09
N ASP A 163 -2.47 13.24 -11.94
CA ASP A 163 -2.74 12.29 -13.03
C ASP A 163 -4.23 12.32 -13.47
N ARG A 164 -4.56 13.21 -14.43
CA ARG A 164 -5.94 13.47 -14.92
C ARG A 164 -6.74 12.24 -15.39
N GLY A 165 -6.13 11.07 -15.59
CA GLY A 165 -6.79 9.83 -16.00
C GLY A 165 -7.16 8.85 -14.87
N GLN A 166 -6.81 9.13 -13.61
CA GLN A 166 -6.87 8.13 -12.54
C GLN A 166 -8.03 8.26 -11.55
N TRP A 167 -8.83 9.33 -11.63
CA TRP A 167 -9.92 9.62 -10.69
C TRP A 167 -10.96 8.48 -10.54
N ARG A 168 -11.18 7.67 -11.59
CA ARG A 168 -12.11 6.52 -11.54
C ARG A 168 -11.58 5.34 -10.71
N ARG A 169 -10.26 5.19 -10.50
CA ARG A 169 -9.70 4.13 -9.64
C ARG A 169 -9.88 4.44 -8.17
N ALA A 170 -9.71 5.69 -7.75
CA ALA A 170 -9.84 6.12 -6.36
C ALA A 170 -11.17 5.66 -5.71
N ARG A 171 -12.29 5.64 -6.45
CA ARG A 171 -13.58 5.16 -5.89
C ARG A 171 -13.68 3.64 -5.71
N SER A 172 -13.00 2.84 -6.53
CA SER A 172 -13.07 1.38 -6.41
C SER A 172 -12.24 0.84 -5.24
N ASP A 173 -11.37 1.67 -4.67
CA ASP A 173 -10.40 1.27 -3.66
C ASP A 173 -10.82 1.65 -2.23
N VAL A 174 -11.92 2.41 -2.05
CA VAL A 174 -12.45 2.84 -0.73
C VAL A 174 -12.65 1.68 0.26
N VAL A 175 -13.19 0.54 -0.18
CA VAL A 175 -13.41 -0.62 0.71
C VAL A 175 -12.07 -1.24 1.14
N LYS A 176 -11.06 -1.20 0.27
CA LYS A 176 -9.72 -1.73 0.55
C LYS A 176 -9.02 -0.84 1.54
N ASP A 177 -9.08 0.46 1.32
CA ASP A 177 -8.57 1.49 2.20
C ASP A 177 -9.22 1.42 3.58
N LEU A 178 -10.53 1.16 3.63
CA LEU A 178 -11.23 0.91 4.88
C LEU A 178 -10.74 -0.37 5.56
N SER A 179 -10.51 -1.46 4.82
CA SER A 179 -9.98 -2.71 5.39
C SER A 179 -8.60 -2.50 6.04
N LEU A 180 -7.72 -1.72 5.39
CA LEU A 180 -6.41 -1.37 5.92
C LEU A 180 -6.54 -0.48 7.17
N SER A 181 -7.40 0.53 7.12
CA SER A 181 -7.69 1.41 8.25
C SER A 181 -8.19 0.64 9.48
N VAL A 182 -9.07 -0.35 9.29
CA VAL A 182 -9.54 -1.22 10.39
C VAL A 182 -8.37 -2.00 10.98
N ALA A 183 -7.47 -2.56 10.16
CA ALA A 183 -6.28 -3.25 10.69
C ALA A 183 -5.35 -2.30 11.47
N VAL A 184 -5.18 -1.05 10.99
CA VAL A 184 -4.42 0.01 11.69
C VAL A 184 -5.10 0.42 13.01
N ALA A 185 -6.43 0.43 13.09
CA ALA A 185 -7.13 0.66 14.35
C ALA A 185 -6.73 -0.37 15.43
N GLY A 186 -6.51 -1.62 15.02
CA GLY A 186 -6.00 -2.69 15.90
C GLY A 186 -4.58 -2.42 16.35
N ALA A 187 -3.72 -1.99 15.42
CA ALA A 187 -2.36 -1.57 15.74
C ALA A 187 -2.33 -0.47 16.80
N ALA A 188 -3.11 0.60 16.59
CA ALA A 188 -3.22 1.71 17.52
C ALA A 188 -3.82 1.30 18.88
N THR A 189 -4.79 0.38 18.89
CA THR A 189 -5.39 -0.18 20.13
C THR A 189 -4.34 -0.89 20.97
N ALA A 190 -3.57 -1.80 20.36
CA ALA A 190 -2.50 -2.52 21.07
C ALA A 190 -1.36 -1.59 21.49
N PHE A 191 -1.11 -0.53 20.69
CA PHE A 191 -0.09 0.46 21.01
C PHE A 191 -0.40 1.24 22.29
N VAL A 192 -1.67 1.46 22.66
CA VAL A 192 -2.03 2.06 23.97
C VAL A 192 -1.46 1.26 25.15
N GLY A 193 -1.16 -0.02 24.96
CA GLY A 193 -0.46 -0.84 25.94
C GLY A 193 0.95 -0.35 26.32
N THR A 194 1.60 0.50 25.50
CA THR A 194 2.89 1.11 25.83
C THR A 194 2.77 2.29 26.80
N ASP A 195 1.60 2.92 26.88
CA ASP A 195 1.36 4.08 27.73
C ASP A 195 1.28 3.68 29.21
N THR A 196 2.11 4.32 30.03
CA THR A 196 2.21 4.04 31.47
C THR A 196 1.31 4.93 32.32
N SER A 197 0.63 5.91 31.71
CA SER A 197 -0.28 6.82 32.42
C SER A 197 -1.61 6.17 32.79
N TRP A 198 -1.95 5.05 32.14
CA TRP A 198 -3.23 4.38 32.35
C TRP A 198 -3.23 3.37 33.49
N HIS A 199 -4.06 3.61 34.51
CA HIS A 199 -4.32 2.61 35.54
C HIS A 199 -5.05 1.39 34.97
N GLY A 200 -4.60 0.18 35.33
CA GLY A 200 -5.20 -1.07 34.85
C GLY A 200 -4.85 -1.42 33.40
N ASN A 201 -3.77 -0.87 32.85
CA ASN A 201 -3.21 -1.28 31.57
C ASN A 201 -2.70 -2.73 31.64
N TRP A 202 -3.59 -3.68 31.32
CA TRP A 202 -3.28 -5.10 31.30
C TRP A 202 -2.37 -5.50 30.12
N LEU A 203 -2.26 -4.67 29.08
CA LEU A 203 -1.34 -4.88 27.96
C LEU A 203 0.11 -4.52 28.31
N GLN A 204 0.34 -3.75 29.36
CA GLN A 204 1.67 -3.30 29.77
C GLN A 204 2.64 -4.48 30.01
N GLN A 205 2.14 -5.63 30.47
CA GLN A 205 2.98 -6.81 30.70
C GLN A 205 3.49 -7.44 29.40
N LEU A 206 2.75 -7.29 28.29
CA LEU A 206 3.07 -7.88 27.00
C LEU A 206 3.92 -6.94 26.16
N VAL A 207 3.53 -5.67 26.09
CA VAL A 207 4.10 -4.69 25.14
C VAL A 207 4.56 -3.39 25.79
N GLY A 208 4.36 -3.25 27.11
CA GLY A 208 4.62 -2.02 27.84
C GLY A 208 6.09 -1.63 27.93
N GLU A 209 6.31 -0.31 27.94
CA GLU A 209 7.58 0.29 28.32
C GLU A 209 7.90 -0.09 29.76
N ARG A 210 9.17 -0.42 30.01
CA ARG A 210 9.68 -0.68 31.37
C ARG A 210 10.60 0.45 31.73
N ILE A 211 10.32 1.12 32.84
CA ILE A 211 11.18 2.18 33.38
C ILE A 211 12.62 1.63 33.50
N GLY A 212 13.57 2.33 32.88
CA GLY A 212 14.99 1.94 32.88
C GLY A 212 15.44 1.04 31.71
N ALA A 213 14.56 0.73 30.75
CA ALA A 213 14.95 0.10 29.50
C ALA A 213 15.79 1.05 28.61
N SER A 214 16.53 0.48 27.67
CA SER A 214 17.22 1.27 26.65
C SER A 214 16.22 1.83 25.64
N VAL A 215 16.47 3.06 25.15
CA VAL A 215 15.66 3.72 24.10
C VAL A 215 15.35 2.79 22.93
N TRP A 216 16.34 2.00 22.49
CA TRP A 216 16.17 1.03 21.39
C TRP A 216 15.20 -0.09 21.71
N LEU A 217 15.18 -0.58 22.95
CA LEU A 217 14.25 -1.61 23.38
C LEU A 217 12.81 -1.08 23.44
N ASP A 218 12.61 0.16 23.86
CA ASP A 218 11.29 0.80 23.88
C ASP A 218 10.78 1.03 22.45
N CYS A 219 11.63 1.50 21.53
CA CYS A 219 11.27 1.59 20.11
C CYS A 219 10.92 0.22 19.51
N PHE A 220 11.69 -0.81 19.84
CA PHE A 220 11.41 -2.18 19.39
C PHE A 220 10.05 -2.68 19.91
N LYS A 221 9.76 -2.47 21.19
CA LYS A 221 8.47 -2.84 21.80
C LYS A 221 7.30 -2.07 21.20
N ALA A 222 7.47 -0.79 20.93
CA ALA A 222 6.48 0.02 20.20
C ALA A 222 6.15 -0.63 18.85
N GLY A 223 7.16 -0.99 18.06
CA GLY A 223 6.96 -1.73 16.81
C GLY A 223 6.30 -3.10 17.00
N CYS A 224 6.67 -3.87 18.03
CA CYS A 224 6.01 -5.15 18.33
C CYS A 224 4.54 -4.97 18.71
N SER A 225 4.20 -3.91 19.44
CA SER A 225 2.83 -3.64 19.88
C SER A 225 1.90 -3.34 18.71
N THR A 226 2.34 -2.50 17.77
CA THR A 226 1.56 -2.17 16.57
C THR A 226 1.42 -3.40 15.67
N LEU A 227 2.48 -4.20 15.52
CA LEU A 227 2.44 -5.47 14.78
C LEU A 227 1.45 -6.47 15.39
N LEU A 228 1.43 -6.61 16.72
CA LEU A 228 0.50 -7.50 17.43
C LEU A 228 -0.95 -7.10 17.16
N GLY A 229 -1.29 -5.83 17.39
CA GLY A 229 -2.64 -5.31 17.18
C GLY A 229 -3.10 -5.40 15.73
N TYR A 230 -2.22 -5.05 14.79
CA TYR A 230 -2.47 -5.23 13.35
C TYR A 230 -2.75 -6.68 13.00
N SER A 231 -1.91 -7.61 13.48
CA SER A 231 -2.02 -9.03 13.13
C SER A 231 -3.36 -9.61 13.59
N VAL A 232 -3.82 -9.25 14.80
CA VAL A 232 -5.11 -9.72 15.33
C VAL A 232 -6.27 -9.26 14.44
N LEU A 233 -6.40 -7.96 14.17
CA LEU A 233 -7.50 -7.46 13.34
C LEU A 233 -7.37 -7.88 11.88
N GLN A 234 -6.16 -7.95 11.34
CA GLN A 234 -5.93 -8.41 9.97
C GLN A 234 -6.35 -9.87 9.78
N LEU A 235 -6.09 -10.75 10.76
CA LEU A 235 -6.57 -12.14 10.72
C LEU A 235 -8.10 -12.21 10.81
N MET A 236 -8.73 -11.37 11.66
CA MET A 236 -10.20 -11.28 11.71
C MET A 236 -10.78 -10.81 10.37
N LEU A 237 -10.18 -9.79 9.75
CA LEU A 237 -10.58 -9.31 8.44
C LEU A 237 -10.41 -10.39 7.36
N LEU A 238 -9.31 -11.16 7.37
CA LEU A 238 -9.13 -12.28 6.43
C LEU A 238 -10.20 -13.37 6.59
N ALA A 239 -10.76 -13.55 7.78
CA ALA A 239 -11.82 -14.51 8.04
C ALA A 239 -13.22 -14.02 7.58
N ILE A 240 -13.46 -12.71 7.62
CA ILE A 240 -14.80 -12.12 7.43
C ILE A 240 -14.94 -11.44 6.06
N VAL A 241 -13.90 -10.75 5.60
CA VAL A 241 -13.94 -9.91 4.41
C VAL A 241 -13.42 -10.70 3.20
N PRO A 242 -14.19 -10.78 2.09
CA PRO A 242 -13.74 -11.46 0.89
C PRO A 242 -12.42 -10.88 0.37
N SER A 243 -11.48 -11.75 -0.04
CA SER A 243 -10.13 -11.36 -0.46
C SER A 243 -10.11 -10.21 -1.49
N LYS A 244 -11.05 -10.17 -2.44
CA LYS A 244 -11.12 -9.09 -3.44
C LYS A 244 -11.27 -7.66 -2.88
N TYR A 245 -11.69 -7.53 -1.62
CA TYR A 245 -11.81 -6.26 -0.89
C TYR A 245 -10.67 -6.01 0.10
N MET A 246 -9.76 -6.97 0.26
CA MET A 246 -8.66 -6.89 1.22
C MET A 246 -7.45 -6.22 0.59
N TRP A 247 -6.98 -5.14 1.23
CA TRP A 247 -5.79 -4.41 0.78
C TRP A 247 -4.55 -5.31 0.64
N SER A 248 -4.38 -6.29 1.54
CA SER A 248 -3.21 -7.20 1.54
C SER A 248 -3.18 -8.23 0.41
N THR A 249 -4.23 -8.35 -0.40
CA THR A 249 -4.30 -9.39 -1.44
C THR A 249 -4.10 -8.87 -2.87
N ILE A 250 -4.07 -7.54 -3.03
CA ILE A 250 -4.25 -6.88 -4.34
C ILE A 250 -2.91 -6.47 -4.96
N ASP A 251 -1.89 -6.31 -4.12
CA ASP A 251 -0.54 -5.90 -4.52
C ASP A 251 0.53 -6.96 -4.25
N ALA A 252 0.16 -8.23 -3.99
CA ALA A 252 1.07 -9.30 -4.39
C ALA A 252 1.25 -9.03 -5.87
N PRO A 253 2.41 -8.51 -6.32
CA PRO A 253 2.54 -8.01 -7.67
C PRO A 253 2.14 -9.20 -8.50
N GLN A 254 0.95 -9.15 -9.10
CA GLN A 254 0.65 -10.05 -10.17
C GLN A 254 1.77 -9.70 -11.11
N LEU A 255 2.72 -10.62 -11.18
CA LEU A 255 3.82 -10.66 -12.11
C LEU A 255 3.12 -10.69 -13.46
N ASP A 256 2.60 -9.53 -13.85
CA ASP A 256 1.85 -9.30 -15.07
C ASP A 256 2.89 -9.06 -16.17
N ILE A 257 3.86 -9.98 -16.18
CA ILE A 257 4.72 -10.31 -17.30
C ILE A 257 3.83 -10.59 -18.52
N ARG A 258 2.62 -11.14 -18.31
CA ARG A 258 1.65 -11.43 -19.38
C ARG A 258 1.18 -10.18 -20.15
N ASN A 259 0.79 -9.10 -19.48
CA ASN A 259 0.30 -7.92 -20.20
C ASN A 259 1.40 -7.05 -20.83
N SER A 260 2.63 -7.16 -20.33
CA SER A 260 3.79 -6.49 -20.94
C SER A 260 4.18 -7.13 -22.28
N CYS A 261 4.08 -8.46 -22.41
CA CYS A 261 4.33 -9.16 -23.68
C CYS A 261 3.26 -8.88 -24.74
N ASN A 262 1.99 -8.73 -24.37
CA ASN A 262 0.91 -8.49 -25.35
C ASN A 262 0.87 -7.06 -25.91
N ARG A 263 1.41 -6.06 -25.22
CA ARG A 263 1.52 -4.69 -25.78
C ARG A 263 2.63 -4.54 -26.81
N SER A 264 3.67 -5.35 -26.71
CA SER A 264 4.78 -5.37 -27.67
C SER A 264 4.34 -5.93 -29.03
N SER A 265 3.46 -6.93 -29.04
CA SER A 265 3.01 -7.62 -30.26
C SER A 265 1.94 -6.87 -31.04
N LEU A 266 1.13 -6.03 -30.38
CA LEU A 266 0.05 -5.29 -31.05
C LEU A 266 0.51 -4.00 -31.76
N ASN A 267 1.70 -3.47 -31.45
CA ASN A 267 2.22 -2.27 -32.11
C ASN A 267 3.08 -2.54 -33.36
N THR A 268 3.43 -3.79 -33.66
CA THR A 268 4.23 -4.16 -34.85
C THR A 268 3.39 -4.65 -36.03
N ALA A 269 2.09 -4.92 -35.85
CA ALA A 269 1.27 -5.59 -36.87
C ALA A 269 0.59 -4.65 -37.91
N GLY A 270 0.89 -3.35 -37.97
CA GLY A 270 0.03 -2.42 -38.74
C GLY A 270 0.65 -1.16 -39.34
N ARG A 271 1.98 -1.07 -39.51
CA ARG A 271 2.55 -0.03 -40.39
C ARG A 271 2.77 -0.62 -41.78
N PRO A 272 1.95 -0.28 -42.79
CA PRO A 272 2.25 -0.63 -44.16
C PRO A 272 3.57 0.03 -44.57
N SER A 273 4.53 -0.80 -44.94
CA SER A 273 5.84 -0.41 -45.44
C SER A 273 5.68 0.48 -46.67
N ARG A 274 5.89 1.80 -46.52
CA ARG A 274 6.24 2.64 -47.68
C ARG A 274 7.66 2.27 -48.07
N ALA A 275 7.78 1.59 -49.20
CA ALA A 275 9.04 1.30 -49.86
C ALA A 275 9.78 2.61 -50.14
N LEU A 276 10.90 2.82 -49.43
CA LEU A 276 11.92 3.79 -49.79
C LEU A 276 13.17 3.02 -50.21
N ALA A 277 13.73 3.48 -51.32
CA ALA A 277 14.80 2.86 -52.11
C ALA A 277 16.10 2.60 -51.33
N PRO A 278 16.96 1.67 -51.79
CA PRO A 278 18.16 1.27 -51.08
C PRO A 278 19.31 2.24 -51.33
N THR A 279 19.81 2.87 -50.27
CA THR A 279 21.16 3.46 -50.26
C THR A 279 22.05 2.61 -49.37
N TRP A 280 23.04 1.99 -50.01
CA TRP A 280 24.13 1.25 -49.38
C TRP A 280 25.00 2.17 -48.52
N SER A 281 25.27 1.78 -47.29
CA SER A 281 26.41 2.27 -46.51
C SER A 281 26.78 1.24 -45.45
N MET A 282 28.00 0.71 -45.56
CA MET A 282 28.65 -0.18 -44.60
C MET A 282 28.98 0.57 -43.30
N ALA A 283 28.60 0.02 -42.14
CA ALA A 283 29.37 0.19 -40.92
C ALA A 283 29.08 -0.94 -39.93
N ARG A 284 30.16 -1.44 -39.32
CA ARG A 284 30.23 -2.58 -38.38
C ARG A 284 29.61 -2.23 -37.04
N GLY A 285 29.00 -3.23 -36.39
CA GLY A 285 28.64 -3.19 -34.98
C GLY A 285 27.77 -4.39 -34.62
N SER A 286 28.34 -5.31 -33.85
CA SER A 286 27.74 -6.55 -33.35
C SER A 286 26.32 -6.36 -32.79
N GLN A 287 25.30 -6.78 -33.55
CA GLN A 287 23.95 -6.95 -33.06
C GLN A 287 23.71 -8.40 -32.63
N LEU A 288 23.34 -8.57 -31.37
CA LEU A 288 22.65 -9.75 -30.86
C LEU A 288 21.39 -9.97 -31.72
N ARG A 289 21.41 -11.02 -32.55
CA ARG A 289 20.24 -11.45 -33.30
C ARG A 289 19.30 -12.19 -32.34
N GLU A 290 18.15 -11.62 -32.05
CA GLU A 290 16.98 -12.38 -31.61
C GLU A 290 16.57 -13.30 -32.75
N LEU A 291 16.84 -14.60 -32.60
CA LEU A 291 16.34 -15.63 -33.50
C LEU A 291 14.91 -15.97 -33.07
N GLU A 292 13.92 -15.40 -33.74
CA GLU A 292 12.55 -15.91 -33.67
C GLU A 292 12.53 -17.32 -34.28
N GLN A 293 12.46 -18.35 -33.44
CA GLN A 293 12.16 -19.70 -33.90
C GLN A 293 10.64 -19.86 -34.02
N PHE A 294 10.19 -19.97 -35.26
CA PHE A 294 8.84 -20.36 -35.60
C PHE A 294 8.74 -21.89 -35.52
N ASP A 295 7.88 -22.41 -34.65
CA ASP A 295 7.59 -23.84 -34.58
C ASP A 295 6.47 -24.19 -35.58
N PRO A 296 6.79 -24.88 -36.69
CA PRO A 296 5.81 -25.16 -37.73
C PRO A 296 4.76 -26.21 -37.32
N GLN A 297 4.95 -26.94 -36.21
CA GLN A 297 3.97 -27.93 -35.77
C GLN A 297 2.88 -27.33 -34.88
N THR A 298 3.20 -26.28 -34.13
CA THR A 298 2.27 -25.65 -33.18
C THR A 298 1.73 -24.32 -33.68
N GLY A 299 2.40 -23.68 -34.66
CA GLY A 299 2.05 -22.34 -35.13
C GLY A 299 2.35 -21.24 -34.10
N GLU A 300 2.98 -21.57 -32.98
CA GLU A 300 3.36 -20.62 -31.94
C GLU A 300 4.77 -20.07 -32.18
N ARG A 301 4.93 -18.75 -32.02
CA ARG A 301 6.25 -18.11 -31.94
C ARG A 301 6.73 -18.17 -30.50
N ARG A 302 7.85 -18.84 -30.25
CA ARG A 302 8.50 -18.87 -28.93
C ARG A 302 9.72 -17.98 -28.94
N CYS A 303 9.77 -16.98 -28.04
CA CYS A 303 11.00 -16.26 -27.73
C CYS A 303 11.88 -17.15 -26.86
N ALA A 304 12.93 -17.72 -27.44
CA ALA A 304 14.01 -18.31 -26.67
C ALA A 304 15.03 -17.21 -26.35
N ILE A 305 15.14 -16.84 -25.06
CA ILE A 305 16.28 -16.06 -24.57
C ILE A 305 17.33 -17.07 -24.15
N THR A 306 18.37 -17.24 -24.94
CA THR A 306 19.57 -17.98 -24.54
C THR A 306 20.40 -17.06 -23.64
N VAL A 307 20.68 -17.52 -22.41
CA VAL A 307 21.57 -16.83 -21.45
C VAL A 307 23.01 -16.93 -21.89
#